data_AF-A9WLC1-F1
#
_entry.id   AF-A9WLC1-F1
#
_cell.length_a   1.000
_cell.length_b   1.000
_cell.length_c   1.000
_cell.angle_alpha   90.00
_cell.angle_beta   90.00
_cell.angle_gamma   90.00
#
_symmetry.space_group_name_H-M   'P 1'
#
loop_
_entity.id
_entity.type
_entity.pdbx_description
1 polymer ?
#
loop_
_entity_poly.entity_id
_entity_poly.type
_entity_poly.pdbx_seq_one_letter_code
_entity_poly.pdbx_strand_id
1 'polypeptide(L)'
;MSVADLRFAMHRLQSLARSKTIFAVKSQNIQGVSVKTSTNVRKACLSGLATVSLLAVTFGATAFGAANANAADPADPVQAAVNYLVEQGVNRDAAQHRIDTQAARGELATKLDSILGSHGAGAYTDFASGELTASVTDDAGAALASAQGIRSVRVANSLAQLQSVSDQLAATFDSASGARWSISPVTNSVNVTLPTATTATPAQQAVLDASSSVIKISKAANAAHTSAGTAAYGGQRYLFDSDRYTCSIGFFSKSNNDASDIKIVQAGHCTTTGGPVSKDKVNLGNDEDSSFGSGSSTDYGLIDVNTANFTGKGAVDKYDGTYLSVKGSTNVAVGDTICKSGQKTKWKCSKVLSTNASVSYQDEGVTLKNMIQTNGCTIPGDSGGSNLSGNYAAGMTSGGNLHKTSQGSPYCASQDGDTDETYLQKVGPALQAYGVSLLTS
;
A
#
# COMPACT_ATOMS: atom_id res chain seq x y z
N MET A 1 27.24 53.06 37.05
CA MET A 1 27.65 52.00 38.01
C MET A 1 27.29 50.67 37.39
N SER A 2 28.28 49.80 37.14
CA SER A 2 28.56 48.56 37.92
C SER A 2 27.39 47.57 37.88
N VAL A 3 27.53 46.33 37.40
CA VAL A 3 28.64 45.35 37.56
C VAL A 3 28.85 44.96 39.02
N ALA A 4 27.82 44.28 39.54
CA ALA A 4 27.72 43.39 40.69
C ALA A 4 26.28 42.79 40.58
N ASP A 5 25.95 41.56 40.99
CA ASP A 5 26.70 40.59 41.78
C ASP A 5 26.99 39.27 41.05
N LEU A 6 28.02 38.57 41.53
CA LEU A 6 28.36 37.20 41.17
C LEU A 6 28.65 36.43 42.47
N ARG A 7 28.32 35.12 42.50
CA ARG A 7 28.54 34.11 43.57
C ARG A 7 27.40 33.92 44.60
N PHE A 8 26.69 32.80 44.48
CA PHE A 8 26.34 31.81 45.55
C PHE A 8 25.43 30.75 44.91
N ALA A 9 25.59 29.42 45.06
CA ALA A 9 26.75 28.60 45.41
C ALA A 9 26.57 27.16 44.85
N MET A 10 27.62 26.34 44.87
CA MET A 10 27.61 24.97 44.34
C MET A 10 26.92 23.94 45.26
N HIS A 11 26.42 22.86 44.63
CA HIS A 11 26.31 21.47 45.14
C HIS A 11 25.68 21.18 46.52
N ARG A 12 24.56 20.44 46.49
CA ARG A 12 24.37 19.18 47.26
C ARG A 12 23.77 18.14 46.31
N LEU A 13 24.37 16.97 46.07
CA LEU A 13 24.69 15.80 46.91
C LEU A 13 23.51 14.87 47.21
N GLN A 14 23.77 13.57 47.06
CA GLN A 14 22.81 12.45 47.09
C GLN A 14 22.59 11.90 48.52
N SER A 15 21.37 11.41 48.80
CA SER A 15 21.05 10.43 49.85
C SER A 15 19.63 9.90 49.58
N LEU A 16 19.24 8.61 49.51
CA LEU A 16 19.68 7.31 50.06
C LEU A 16 19.25 6.94 51.50
N ALA A 17 17.94 6.73 51.71
CA ALA A 17 17.38 5.73 52.64
C ALA A 17 15.94 5.37 52.17
N ARG A 18 15.57 4.13 51.81
CA ARG A 18 15.44 2.87 52.58
C ARG A 18 14.22 2.81 53.53
N SER A 19 13.29 1.91 53.23
CA SER A 19 12.73 0.96 54.22
C SER A 19 12.30 -0.36 53.53
N LYS A 20 12.21 -1.47 54.27
CA LYS A 20 11.91 -2.83 53.79
C LYS A 20 11.22 -3.69 54.89
N THR A 21 10.03 -4.24 54.60
CA THR A 21 9.40 -5.38 55.31
C THR A 21 8.57 -6.18 54.29
N ILE A 22 8.60 -7.51 54.06
CA ILE A 22 9.21 -8.73 54.66
C ILE A 22 8.23 -9.63 55.46
N PHE A 23 7.67 -10.64 54.76
CA PHE A 23 7.06 -11.89 55.27
C PHE A 23 5.72 -11.76 56.07
N ALA A 24 4.90 -12.81 56.27
CA ALA A 24 5.10 -14.26 56.12
C ALA A 24 3.86 -15.04 55.56
N VAL A 25 3.97 -16.37 55.48
CA VAL A 25 3.00 -17.31 54.86
C VAL A 25 2.26 -18.17 55.90
N LYS A 26 0.95 -18.45 55.72
CA LYS A 26 0.36 -19.77 55.99
C LYS A 26 -1.03 -20.02 55.35
N SER A 27 -1.51 -21.26 55.46
CA SER A 27 -2.56 -21.87 54.62
C SER A 27 -3.69 -22.55 55.40
N GLN A 28 -4.89 -22.55 54.82
CA GLN A 28 -5.97 -23.59 54.82
C GLN A 28 -7.18 -22.98 54.08
N ASN A 29 -7.73 -23.50 52.97
CA ASN A 29 -8.27 -24.83 52.62
C ASN A 29 -9.68 -25.10 53.21
N ILE A 30 -10.70 -25.28 52.34
CA ILE A 30 -11.87 -26.21 52.43
C ILE A 30 -13.02 -25.80 51.48
N GLN A 31 -13.36 -26.69 50.52
CA GLN A 31 -14.64 -26.86 49.77
C GLN A 31 -15.20 -25.68 48.91
N GLY A 32 -15.83 -25.91 47.74
CA GLY A 32 -16.00 -27.15 46.97
C GLY A 32 -17.08 -27.03 45.86
N VAL A 33 -17.21 -28.07 45.01
CA VAL A 33 -18.30 -28.31 44.03
C VAL A 33 -18.37 -27.35 42.82
N SER A 34 -18.52 -27.78 41.55
CA SER A 34 -18.25 -29.07 40.88
C SER A 34 -18.21 -28.83 39.35
N VAL A 35 -17.29 -29.50 38.64
CA VAL A 35 -17.27 -29.54 37.17
C VAL A 35 -17.71 -30.93 36.71
N LYS A 36 -18.72 -31.00 35.84
CA LYS A 36 -19.11 -32.25 35.15
C LYS A 36 -18.49 -32.32 33.76
N THR A 37 -17.43 -33.11 33.63
CA THR A 37 -17.04 -33.72 32.35
C THR A 37 -17.62 -35.14 32.28
N SER A 38 -18.05 -35.59 31.11
CA SER A 38 -18.50 -36.97 30.90
C SER A 38 -18.03 -37.50 29.54
N THR A 39 -16.98 -38.30 29.56
CA THR A 39 -16.42 -39.00 28.39
C THR A 39 -16.91 -40.45 28.38
N ASN A 40 -17.46 -40.95 27.27
CA ASN A 40 -17.79 -42.38 27.13
C ASN A 40 -17.71 -42.89 25.68
N VAL A 41 -16.48 -43.09 25.21
CA VAL A 41 -15.96 -44.35 24.65
C VAL A 41 -17.00 -45.43 24.22
N ARG A 42 -17.12 -45.71 22.91
CA ARG A 42 -16.58 -46.95 22.25
C ARG A 42 -16.79 -46.97 20.73
N LYS A 43 -16.08 -47.89 20.04
CA LYS A 43 -16.15 -48.15 18.60
C LYS A 43 -17.11 -49.32 18.27
N ALA A 44 -17.68 -49.31 17.08
CA ALA A 44 -18.18 -50.50 16.35
C ALA A 44 -17.97 -50.29 14.83
N CYS A 45 -17.92 -51.35 14.04
CA CYS A 45 -17.57 -51.31 12.60
C CYS A 45 -18.46 -52.20 11.72
N LEU A 46 -18.47 -51.88 10.42
CA LEU A 46 -18.74 -52.73 9.25
C LEU A 46 -20.19 -53.18 8.91
N SER A 47 -20.49 -53.07 7.60
CA SER A 47 -21.51 -53.81 6.80
C SER A 47 -23.00 -53.70 7.18
N GLY A 48 -23.95 -53.74 6.22
CA GLY A 48 -23.82 -53.71 4.76
C GLY A 48 -25.11 -54.12 4.00
N LEU A 49 -25.21 -53.68 2.74
CA LEU A 49 -26.14 -54.15 1.68
C LEU A 49 -27.69 -53.99 1.83
N ALA A 50 -28.22 -53.20 0.90
CA ALA A 50 -29.42 -53.45 0.07
C ALA A 50 -30.84 -53.58 0.69
N THR A 51 -31.70 -52.62 0.33
CA THR A 51 -33.06 -52.88 -0.17
C THR A 51 -33.38 -51.94 -1.33
N VAL A 52 -34.01 -52.45 -2.39
CA VAL A 52 -34.50 -51.65 -3.53
C VAL A 52 -36.01 -51.51 -3.39
N SER A 53 -36.50 -50.27 -3.31
CA SER A 53 -37.94 -49.97 -3.27
C SER A 53 -38.27 -48.93 -4.33
N LEU A 54 -39.01 -49.33 -5.36
CA LEU A 54 -39.46 -48.46 -6.43
C LEU A 54 -40.70 -47.68 -5.99
N LEU A 55 -40.57 -46.38 -5.72
CA LEU A 55 -41.72 -45.46 -5.66
C LEU A 55 -41.53 -44.34 -6.69
N ALA A 56 -42.30 -44.42 -7.77
CA ALA A 56 -42.43 -43.31 -8.72
C ALA A 56 -43.35 -42.24 -8.12
N VAL A 57 -42.78 -41.12 -7.70
CA VAL A 57 -43.54 -39.93 -7.29
C VAL A 57 -43.27 -38.81 -8.29
N THR A 58 -44.27 -38.48 -9.08
CA THR A 58 -44.22 -37.39 -10.06
C THR A 58 -44.32 -36.04 -9.34
N PHE A 59 -43.19 -35.43 -9.00
CA PHE A 59 -43.12 -34.00 -8.70
C PHE A 59 -42.75 -33.22 -9.96
N GLY A 60 -43.36 -32.04 -10.13
CA GLY A 60 -43.26 -31.25 -11.34
C GLY A 60 -41.86 -30.72 -11.60
N ALA A 61 -41.51 -30.54 -12.88
CA ALA A 61 -40.26 -29.95 -13.32
C ALA A 61 -40.22 -28.44 -13.02
N THR A 62 -39.93 -28.07 -11.77
CA THR A 62 -39.36 -26.75 -11.48
C THR A 62 -38.01 -26.69 -12.17
N ALA A 63 -37.86 -25.79 -13.14
CA ALA A 63 -36.60 -25.59 -13.83
C ALA A 63 -35.54 -25.15 -12.81
N PHE A 64 -34.63 -26.07 -12.45
CA PHE A 64 -33.35 -25.68 -11.89
C PHE A 64 -32.65 -24.88 -12.97
N GLY A 65 -32.69 -23.54 -12.83
CA GLY A 65 -31.96 -22.65 -13.70
C GLY A 65 -30.50 -23.10 -13.74
N ALA A 66 -29.91 -23.11 -14.93
CA ALA A 66 -28.48 -23.38 -15.05
C ALA A 66 -27.75 -22.47 -14.09
N ALA A 67 -27.04 -23.05 -13.12
CA ALA A 67 -26.19 -22.28 -12.24
C ALA A 67 -25.16 -21.61 -13.14
N ASN A 68 -25.29 -20.29 -13.34
CA ASN A 68 -24.28 -19.50 -14.01
C ASN A 68 -22.96 -19.84 -13.32
N ALA A 69 -22.01 -20.42 -14.06
CA ALA A 69 -20.70 -20.70 -13.52
C ALA A 69 -20.15 -19.36 -13.04
N ASN A 70 -20.10 -19.18 -11.72
CA ASN A 70 -19.78 -17.89 -11.12
C ASN A 70 -18.48 -17.41 -11.74
N ALA A 71 -18.51 -16.23 -12.36
CA ALA A 71 -17.30 -15.57 -12.85
C ALA A 71 -16.43 -15.34 -11.62
N ALA A 72 -15.45 -16.22 -11.45
CA ALA A 72 -14.77 -16.38 -10.18
C ALA A 72 -13.99 -15.10 -9.83
N ASP A 73 -14.02 -14.75 -8.54
CA ASP A 73 -13.68 -13.41 -8.07
C ASP A 73 -12.27 -12.99 -8.54
N PRO A 74 -12.12 -11.89 -9.31
CA PRO A 74 -10.81 -11.36 -9.69
C PRO A 74 -9.90 -11.01 -8.50
N ALA A 75 -10.45 -10.92 -7.27
CA ALA A 75 -9.68 -10.73 -6.05
C ALA A 75 -9.12 -12.04 -5.44
N ASP A 76 -9.47 -13.23 -5.93
CA ASP A 76 -8.86 -14.49 -5.50
C ASP A 76 -7.47 -14.67 -6.16
N PRO A 77 -6.36 -14.67 -5.39
CA PRO A 77 -5.01 -14.83 -5.94
C PRO A 77 -4.78 -16.21 -6.57
N VAL A 78 -5.49 -17.26 -6.13
CA VAL A 78 -5.41 -18.59 -6.75
C VAL A 78 -6.04 -18.54 -8.13
N GLN A 79 -7.27 -18.05 -8.23
CA GLN A 79 -7.97 -17.94 -9.51
C GLN A 79 -7.28 -16.99 -10.49
N ALA A 80 -6.69 -15.89 -10.01
CA ALA A 80 -5.89 -14.98 -10.85
C ALA A 80 -4.67 -15.70 -11.47
N ALA A 81 -3.93 -16.48 -10.68
CA ALA A 81 -2.79 -17.25 -11.18
C ALA A 81 -3.20 -18.35 -12.19
N VAL A 82 -4.36 -18.99 -11.97
CA VAL A 82 -4.95 -19.95 -12.91
C VAL A 82 -5.39 -19.28 -14.21
N ASN A 83 -6.02 -18.10 -14.15
CA ASN A 83 -6.43 -17.34 -15.33
C ASN A 83 -5.21 -16.90 -16.16
N TYR A 84 -4.13 -16.43 -15.52
CA TYR A 84 -2.87 -16.12 -16.21
C TYR A 84 -2.33 -17.33 -16.99
N LEU A 85 -2.30 -18.53 -16.39
CA LEU A 85 -1.85 -19.73 -17.10
C LEU A 85 -2.78 -20.08 -18.28
N VAL A 86 -4.08 -19.84 -18.17
CA VAL A 86 -5.04 -20.02 -19.29
C VAL A 86 -4.78 -19.00 -20.41
N GLU A 87 -4.45 -17.75 -20.10
CA GLU A 87 -4.03 -16.74 -21.08
C GLU A 87 -2.71 -17.12 -21.78
N GLN A 88 -1.80 -17.83 -21.08
CA GLN A 88 -0.60 -18.43 -21.69
C GLN A 88 -0.89 -19.75 -22.44
N GLY A 89 -2.15 -20.11 -22.66
CA GLY A 89 -2.57 -21.27 -23.47
C GLY A 89 -2.62 -22.60 -22.72
N VAL A 90 -2.47 -22.63 -21.39
CA VAL A 90 -2.62 -23.86 -20.59
C VAL A 90 -4.10 -24.19 -20.40
N ASN A 91 -4.50 -25.45 -20.57
CA ASN A 91 -5.86 -25.90 -20.25
C ASN A 91 -6.23 -25.57 -18.78
N ARG A 92 -7.46 -25.15 -18.50
CA ARG A 92 -7.89 -24.67 -17.17
C ARG A 92 -7.69 -25.69 -16.04
N ASP A 93 -7.92 -26.97 -16.28
CA ASP A 93 -7.77 -28.00 -15.24
C ASP A 93 -6.29 -28.26 -14.95
N ALA A 94 -5.45 -28.26 -15.99
CA ALA A 94 -3.99 -28.32 -15.86
C ALA A 94 -3.41 -27.05 -15.21
N ALA A 95 -3.99 -25.87 -15.47
CA ALA A 95 -3.63 -24.62 -14.84
C ALA A 95 -3.96 -24.63 -13.34
N GLN A 96 -5.16 -25.08 -12.95
CA GLN A 96 -5.55 -25.27 -11.55
C GLN A 96 -4.58 -26.21 -10.84
N HIS A 97 -4.38 -27.41 -11.38
CA HIS A 97 -3.47 -28.40 -10.80
C HIS A 97 -2.03 -27.87 -10.64
N ARG A 98 -1.53 -27.07 -11.60
CA ARG A 98 -0.20 -26.43 -11.52
C ARG A 98 -0.09 -25.43 -10.38
N ILE A 99 -1.14 -24.67 -10.06
CA ILE A 99 -1.16 -23.74 -8.93
C ILE A 99 -1.30 -24.49 -7.60
N ASP A 100 -2.23 -25.45 -7.51
CA ASP A 100 -2.45 -26.27 -6.30
C ASP A 100 -1.17 -26.97 -5.81
N THR A 101 -0.31 -27.38 -6.76
CA THR A 101 0.94 -28.10 -6.49
C THR A 101 2.20 -27.20 -6.48
N GLN A 102 2.04 -25.88 -6.64
CA GLN A 102 3.16 -24.94 -6.80
C GLN A 102 4.07 -24.88 -5.56
N ALA A 103 3.50 -24.83 -4.36
CA ALA A 103 4.26 -24.78 -3.11
C ALA A 103 5.13 -26.03 -2.91
N ALA A 104 4.58 -27.21 -3.18
CA ALA A 104 5.30 -28.48 -3.08
C ALA A 104 6.46 -28.60 -4.07
N ARG A 105 6.30 -28.11 -5.32
CA ARG A 105 7.41 -27.99 -6.27
C ARG A 105 8.49 -27.02 -5.78
N GLY A 106 8.11 -25.90 -5.16
CA GLY A 106 9.03 -24.93 -4.59
C GLY A 106 9.91 -25.54 -3.48
N GLU A 107 9.29 -26.22 -2.51
CA GLU A 107 10.02 -26.95 -1.47
C GLU A 107 10.96 -28.02 -2.04
N LEU A 108 10.53 -28.76 -3.05
CA LEU A 108 11.33 -29.82 -3.65
C LEU A 108 12.52 -29.25 -4.45
N ALA A 109 12.36 -28.11 -5.12
CA ALA A 109 13.45 -27.41 -5.79
C ALA A 109 14.58 -27.06 -4.80
N THR A 110 14.24 -26.43 -3.67
CA THR A 110 15.22 -26.09 -2.61
C THR A 110 15.91 -27.32 -2.02
N LYS A 111 15.20 -28.46 -1.92
CA LYS A 111 15.78 -29.74 -1.47
C LYS A 111 16.72 -30.34 -2.52
N LEU A 112 16.36 -30.27 -3.81
CA LEU A 112 17.18 -30.77 -4.91
C LEU A 112 18.54 -30.07 -5.00
N ASP A 113 18.59 -28.75 -4.86
CA ASP A 113 19.86 -28.01 -4.94
C ASP A 113 20.88 -28.50 -3.89
N SER A 114 20.41 -28.82 -2.67
CA SER A 114 21.22 -29.42 -1.61
C SER A 114 21.58 -30.90 -1.85
N ILE A 115 20.73 -31.66 -2.55
CA ILE A 115 20.96 -33.08 -2.86
C ILE A 115 21.95 -33.23 -4.03
N LEU A 116 21.88 -32.35 -5.01
CA LEU A 116 22.72 -32.37 -6.21
C LEU A 116 24.11 -31.78 -5.96
N GLY A 117 24.21 -30.69 -5.17
CA GLY A 117 25.49 -30.06 -4.83
C GLY A 117 26.31 -29.72 -6.08
N SER A 118 27.55 -30.21 -6.15
CA SER A 118 28.46 -30.03 -7.30
C SER A 118 27.96 -30.66 -8.62
N HIS A 119 27.03 -31.61 -8.54
CA HIS A 119 26.45 -32.31 -9.70
C HIS A 119 25.23 -31.56 -10.29
N GLY A 120 24.85 -30.43 -9.71
CA GLY A 120 23.68 -29.63 -10.08
C GLY A 120 24.00 -28.24 -10.67
N ALA A 121 23.02 -27.69 -11.36
CA ALA A 121 23.02 -26.35 -11.94
C ALA A 121 21.72 -25.57 -11.64
N GLY A 122 21.00 -25.97 -10.58
CA GLY A 122 19.68 -25.47 -10.21
C GLY A 122 18.52 -26.29 -10.79
N ALA A 123 17.34 -26.15 -10.20
CA ALA A 123 16.08 -26.73 -10.72
C ALA A 123 15.11 -25.66 -11.24
N TYR A 124 14.19 -26.05 -12.12
CA TYR A 124 13.13 -25.17 -12.66
C TYR A 124 11.83 -25.94 -12.92
N THR A 125 10.68 -25.27 -12.81
CA THR A 125 9.44 -25.81 -13.38
C THR A 125 9.46 -25.55 -14.88
N ASP A 126 9.45 -26.60 -15.70
CA ASP A 126 9.31 -26.47 -17.15
C ASP A 126 7.90 -25.96 -17.48
N PHE A 127 7.79 -24.93 -18.33
CA PHE A 127 6.50 -24.30 -18.60
C PHE A 127 5.59 -25.15 -19.50
N ALA A 128 6.18 -25.95 -20.40
CA ALA A 128 5.42 -26.79 -21.32
C ALA A 128 4.69 -27.91 -20.57
N SER A 129 5.43 -28.70 -19.78
CA SER A 129 4.89 -29.81 -18.98
C SER A 129 4.23 -29.36 -17.68
N GLY A 130 4.81 -28.38 -16.98
CA GLY A 130 4.48 -28.03 -15.59
C GLY A 130 5.25 -28.87 -14.56
N GLU A 131 6.17 -29.74 -15.00
CA GLU A 131 6.97 -30.61 -14.15
C GLU A 131 8.22 -29.89 -13.61
N LEU A 132 8.66 -30.27 -12.41
CA LEU A 132 9.95 -29.83 -11.87
C LEU A 132 11.08 -30.63 -12.54
N THR A 133 12.05 -29.92 -13.11
CA THR A 133 13.21 -30.45 -13.83
C THR A 133 14.51 -29.96 -13.19
N ALA A 134 15.48 -30.85 -13.03
CA ALA A 134 16.81 -30.53 -12.51
C ALA A 134 17.83 -30.37 -13.65
N SER A 135 18.59 -29.27 -13.68
CA SER A 135 19.76 -29.14 -14.54
C SER A 135 20.96 -29.79 -13.85
N VAL A 136 21.59 -30.78 -14.48
CA VAL A 136 22.66 -31.61 -13.88
C VAL A 136 23.90 -31.67 -14.76
N THR A 137 25.09 -31.69 -14.14
CA THR A 137 26.39 -31.65 -14.85
C THR A 137 26.97 -33.04 -15.14
N ASP A 138 26.52 -34.08 -14.45
CA ASP A 138 26.95 -35.46 -14.65
C ASP A 138 25.88 -36.52 -14.34
N ASP A 139 26.26 -37.78 -14.56
CA ASP A 139 25.39 -38.95 -14.44
C ASP A 139 25.05 -39.26 -12.97
N ALA A 140 25.89 -38.83 -12.02
CA ALA A 140 25.61 -38.93 -10.58
C ALA A 140 24.51 -37.91 -10.19
N GLY A 141 24.59 -36.68 -10.70
CA GLY A 141 23.50 -35.70 -10.60
C GLY A 141 22.20 -36.21 -11.22
N ALA A 142 22.26 -36.85 -12.39
CA ALA A 142 21.09 -37.47 -13.02
C ALA A 142 20.48 -38.60 -12.17
N ALA A 143 21.32 -39.46 -11.57
CA ALA A 143 20.87 -40.51 -10.66
C ALA A 143 20.26 -39.95 -9.35
N LEU A 144 20.86 -38.90 -8.78
CA LEU A 144 20.37 -38.22 -7.58
C LEU A 144 19.00 -37.56 -7.82
N ALA A 145 18.80 -36.90 -8.97
CA ALA A 145 17.49 -36.35 -9.38
C ALA A 145 16.45 -37.47 -9.57
N SER A 146 16.82 -38.54 -10.28
CA SER A 146 15.96 -39.71 -10.51
C SER A 146 15.52 -40.39 -9.20
N ALA A 147 16.40 -40.46 -8.20
CA ALA A 147 16.09 -40.97 -6.87
C ALA A 147 15.06 -40.12 -6.09
N GLN A 148 14.83 -38.86 -6.50
CA GLN A 148 13.73 -38.01 -6.00
C GLN A 148 12.48 -38.05 -6.89
N GLY A 149 12.45 -38.91 -7.92
CA GLY A 149 11.40 -38.94 -8.94
C GLY A 149 11.44 -37.78 -9.92
N ILE A 150 12.57 -37.06 -10.02
CA ILE A 150 12.70 -35.82 -10.77
C ILE A 150 13.46 -36.02 -12.07
N ARG A 151 12.89 -35.48 -13.16
CA ARG A 151 13.51 -35.47 -14.49
C ARG A 151 14.73 -34.56 -14.49
N SER A 152 15.78 -34.96 -15.19
CA SER A 152 17.00 -34.16 -15.30
C SER A 152 17.40 -33.88 -16.75
N VAL A 153 18.06 -32.75 -16.96
CA VAL A 153 18.62 -32.30 -18.24
C VAL A 153 20.13 -32.11 -18.05
N ARG A 154 20.93 -32.73 -18.92
CA ARG A 154 22.39 -32.61 -18.90
C ARG A 154 22.81 -31.23 -19.39
N VAL A 155 23.62 -30.53 -18.59
CA VAL A 155 24.14 -29.19 -18.87
C VAL A 155 25.65 -29.10 -18.63
N ALA A 156 26.27 -28.00 -19.07
CA ALA A 156 27.74 -27.85 -19.07
C ALA A 156 28.28 -27.16 -17.82
N ASN A 157 27.62 -26.09 -17.36
CA ASN A 157 28.05 -25.26 -16.23
C ASN A 157 27.36 -25.72 -14.94
N SER A 158 28.11 -25.91 -13.85
CA SER A 158 27.55 -26.17 -12.52
C SER A 158 27.00 -24.90 -11.87
N LEU A 159 26.16 -25.05 -10.84
CA LEU A 159 25.62 -23.91 -10.09
C LEU A 159 26.74 -23.06 -9.49
N ALA A 160 27.81 -23.69 -8.99
CA ALA A 160 28.97 -22.99 -8.44
C ALA A 160 29.73 -22.15 -9.49
N GLN A 161 29.80 -22.61 -10.76
CA GLN A 161 30.39 -21.83 -11.85
C GLN A 161 29.52 -20.63 -12.23
N LEU A 162 28.20 -20.84 -12.32
CA LEU A 162 27.22 -19.77 -12.59
C LEU A 162 27.21 -18.73 -11.46
N GLN A 163 27.33 -19.18 -10.21
CA GLN A 163 27.43 -18.33 -9.02
C GLN A 163 28.72 -17.50 -9.04
N SER A 164 29.88 -18.12 -9.31
CA SER A 164 31.15 -17.39 -9.37
C SER A 164 31.17 -16.27 -10.43
N VAL A 165 30.52 -16.49 -11.58
CA VAL A 165 30.32 -15.43 -12.60
C VAL A 165 29.36 -14.33 -12.09
N SER A 166 28.26 -14.69 -11.43
CA SER A 166 27.35 -13.73 -10.80
C SER A 166 28.03 -12.88 -9.72
N ASP A 167 28.94 -13.47 -8.95
CA ASP A 167 29.67 -12.77 -7.88
C ASP A 167 30.76 -11.85 -8.44
N GLN A 168 31.42 -12.23 -9.56
CA GLN A 168 32.33 -11.34 -10.31
C GLN A 168 31.61 -10.13 -10.90
N LEU A 169 30.39 -10.32 -11.42
CA LEU A 169 29.53 -9.22 -11.86
C LEU A 169 29.17 -8.30 -10.67
N ALA A 170 28.77 -8.89 -9.53
CA ALA A 170 28.44 -8.13 -8.32
C ALA A 170 29.63 -7.32 -7.75
N ALA A 171 30.86 -7.79 -7.95
CA ALA A 171 32.07 -7.08 -7.54
C ALA A 171 32.50 -5.94 -8.49
N THR A 172 31.91 -5.85 -9.68
CA THR A 172 32.41 -4.98 -10.78
C THR A 172 31.34 -4.04 -11.37
N PHE A 173 30.05 -4.36 -11.22
CA PHE A 173 28.93 -3.53 -11.65
C PHE A 173 28.29 -2.83 -10.45
N ASP A 174 28.04 -1.53 -10.62
CA ASP A 174 27.48 -0.65 -9.60
C ASP A 174 26.10 -0.10 -10.01
N SER A 175 25.49 0.73 -9.15
CA SER A 175 24.22 1.39 -9.44
C SER A 175 24.28 2.38 -10.60
N ALA A 176 25.44 2.95 -10.91
CA ALA A 176 25.63 3.88 -12.03
C ALA A 176 25.54 3.17 -13.39
N SER A 177 25.91 1.89 -13.46
CA SER A 177 25.76 1.08 -14.68
C SER A 177 24.29 0.84 -15.08
N GLY A 178 23.36 0.81 -14.11
CA GLY A 178 21.99 0.36 -14.32
C GLY A 178 21.85 -1.10 -14.77
N ALA A 179 22.93 -1.90 -14.64
CA ALA A 179 22.97 -3.30 -15.04
C ALA A 179 22.11 -4.19 -14.14
N ARG A 180 21.65 -5.31 -14.68
CA ARG A 180 20.96 -6.38 -13.94
C ARG A 180 21.35 -7.74 -14.50
N TRP A 181 21.45 -8.75 -13.65
CA TRP A 181 21.78 -10.12 -14.07
C TRP A 181 21.02 -11.17 -13.26
N SER A 182 20.92 -12.38 -13.82
CA SER A 182 20.32 -13.53 -13.16
C SER A 182 20.96 -14.84 -13.62
N ILE A 183 21.03 -15.83 -12.72
CA ILE A 183 21.38 -17.20 -13.06
C ILE A 183 20.15 -17.88 -13.66
N SER A 184 20.30 -18.57 -14.79
CA SER A 184 19.23 -19.33 -15.44
C SER A 184 19.58 -20.82 -15.50
N PRO A 185 18.94 -21.69 -14.70
CA PRO A 185 19.10 -23.14 -14.81
C PRO A 185 18.56 -23.67 -16.15
N VAL A 186 17.53 -23.01 -16.71
CA VAL A 186 16.89 -23.34 -18.00
C VAL A 186 17.85 -23.17 -19.18
N THR A 187 18.56 -22.04 -19.23
CA THR A 187 19.49 -21.72 -20.34
C THR A 187 20.96 -21.97 -19.98
N ASN A 188 21.22 -22.54 -18.80
CA ASN A 188 22.51 -22.85 -18.19
C ASN A 188 23.55 -21.71 -18.33
N SER A 189 23.10 -20.48 -18.07
CA SER A 189 23.85 -19.25 -18.32
C SER A 189 23.54 -18.17 -17.29
N VAL A 190 24.45 -17.20 -17.17
CA VAL A 190 24.17 -15.94 -16.46
C VAL A 190 23.64 -14.93 -17.47
N ASN A 191 22.37 -14.57 -17.36
CA ASN A 191 21.72 -13.65 -18.29
C ASN A 191 21.91 -12.22 -17.78
N VAL A 192 22.56 -11.35 -18.57
CA VAL A 192 22.87 -9.95 -18.23
C VAL A 192 22.04 -9.03 -19.11
N THR A 193 21.41 -8.00 -18.54
CA THR A 193 20.87 -6.86 -19.29
C THR A 193 21.62 -5.59 -18.91
N LEU A 194 22.08 -4.85 -19.93
CA LEU A 194 22.59 -3.49 -19.79
C LEU A 194 21.61 -2.48 -20.41
N PRO A 195 21.45 -1.27 -19.86
CA PRO A 195 20.73 -0.20 -20.54
C PRO A 195 21.39 0.15 -21.88
N THR A 196 20.60 0.56 -22.88
CA THR A 196 21.10 0.92 -24.22
C THR A 196 22.09 2.08 -24.15
N ALA A 197 21.79 3.10 -23.34
CA ALA A 197 22.66 4.26 -23.13
C ALA A 197 23.93 3.98 -22.29
N THR A 198 24.02 2.84 -21.59
CA THR A 198 25.21 2.50 -20.78
C THR A 198 26.28 1.82 -21.65
N THR A 199 27.47 2.40 -21.68
CA THR A 199 28.71 1.72 -22.09
C THR A 199 29.38 1.13 -20.86
N ALA A 200 29.80 -0.13 -20.92
CA ALA A 200 30.54 -0.77 -19.82
C ALA A 200 31.92 -0.11 -19.64
N THR A 201 32.39 0.02 -18.40
CA THR A 201 33.78 0.43 -18.14
C THR A 201 34.76 -0.67 -18.61
N PRO A 202 36.06 -0.37 -18.82
CA PRO A 202 37.03 -1.39 -19.23
C PRO A 202 37.12 -2.59 -18.26
N ALA A 203 36.92 -2.37 -16.96
CA ALA A 203 36.88 -3.44 -15.96
C ALA A 203 35.59 -4.28 -16.08
N GLN A 204 34.44 -3.64 -16.26
CA GLN A 204 33.16 -4.31 -16.50
C GLN A 204 33.19 -5.13 -17.80
N GLN A 205 33.76 -4.58 -18.86
CA GLN A 205 33.93 -5.28 -20.14
C GLN A 205 34.86 -6.49 -20.01
N ALA A 206 35.98 -6.37 -19.28
CA ALA A 206 36.89 -7.49 -19.04
C ALA A 206 36.20 -8.69 -18.34
N VAL A 207 35.28 -8.45 -17.40
CA VAL A 207 34.49 -9.52 -16.74
C VAL A 207 33.49 -10.15 -17.72
N LEU A 208 32.83 -9.35 -18.56
CA LEU A 208 31.92 -9.83 -19.61
C LEU A 208 32.65 -10.69 -20.64
N ASP A 209 33.84 -10.27 -21.08
CA ASP A 209 34.67 -10.97 -22.07
C ASP A 209 35.23 -12.28 -21.50
N ALA A 210 35.79 -12.24 -20.28
CA ALA A 210 36.32 -13.42 -19.60
C ALA A 210 35.26 -14.50 -19.30
N SER A 211 34.00 -14.08 -19.09
CA SER A 211 32.86 -14.97 -18.84
C SER A 211 31.97 -15.20 -20.06
N SER A 212 32.43 -14.84 -21.27
CA SER A 212 31.62 -14.84 -22.51
C SER A 212 31.07 -16.21 -22.95
N SER A 213 31.64 -17.31 -22.47
CA SER A 213 31.11 -18.68 -22.68
C SER A 213 29.93 -19.03 -21.75
N VAL A 214 29.69 -18.24 -20.70
CA VAL A 214 28.69 -18.47 -19.65
C VAL A 214 27.65 -17.35 -19.61
N ILE A 215 28.02 -16.13 -19.99
CA ILE A 215 27.13 -14.96 -20.00
C ILE A 215 26.32 -14.87 -21.30
N LYS A 216 25.04 -14.49 -21.19
CA LYS A 216 24.21 -14.04 -22.32
C LYS A 216 23.84 -12.58 -22.14
N ILE A 217 24.41 -11.70 -22.95
CA ILE A 217 24.21 -10.24 -22.87
C ILE A 217 22.98 -9.83 -23.67
N SER A 218 22.18 -8.93 -23.09
CA SER A 218 21.03 -8.27 -23.71
C SER A 218 21.08 -6.76 -23.49
N LYS A 219 20.46 -6.00 -24.38
CA LYS A 219 20.27 -4.55 -24.24
C LYS A 219 18.79 -4.23 -24.04
N ALA A 220 18.49 -3.29 -23.14
CA ALA A 220 17.14 -2.77 -22.91
C ALA A 220 17.16 -1.24 -22.88
N ALA A 221 16.06 -0.58 -23.28
CA ALA A 221 16.03 0.88 -23.39
C ALA A 221 16.35 1.60 -22.05
N ASN A 222 15.81 1.08 -20.94
CA ASN A 222 15.84 1.72 -19.63
C ASN A 222 16.47 0.80 -18.56
N ALA A 223 16.93 1.40 -17.46
CA ALA A 223 17.29 0.70 -16.23
C ALA A 223 16.05 0.18 -15.47
N ALA A 224 16.26 -0.56 -14.39
CA ALA A 224 15.20 -0.93 -13.44
C ALA A 224 14.98 0.18 -12.41
N HIS A 225 13.73 0.34 -11.96
CA HIS A 225 13.33 1.31 -10.92
C HIS A 225 12.54 0.59 -9.81
N THR A 226 12.53 1.16 -8.61
CA THR A 226 11.71 0.66 -7.51
C THR A 226 10.22 0.99 -7.73
N SER A 227 9.33 0.09 -7.32
CA SER A 227 7.87 0.24 -7.52
C SER A 227 7.20 1.27 -6.60
N ALA A 228 7.96 1.97 -5.76
CA ALA A 228 7.46 3.01 -4.87
C ALA A 228 7.30 4.33 -5.66
N GLY A 229 6.09 4.58 -6.17
CA GLY A 229 5.81 5.76 -6.98
C GLY A 229 5.85 7.07 -6.20
N THR A 230 6.54 8.07 -6.75
CA THR A 230 6.54 9.48 -6.27
C THR A 230 5.24 10.23 -6.56
N ALA A 231 4.26 9.59 -7.21
CA ALA A 231 2.99 10.24 -7.58
C ALA A 231 2.12 10.50 -6.33
N ALA A 232 1.71 11.76 -6.15
CA ALA A 232 0.81 12.19 -5.08
C ALA A 232 -0.48 12.76 -5.66
N TYR A 233 -1.60 12.49 -4.99
CA TYR A 233 -2.96 12.80 -5.47
C TYR A 233 -3.78 13.52 -4.40
N GLY A 234 -4.84 14.23 -4.81
CA GLY A 234 -5.82 14.80 -3.88
C GLY A 234 -6.48 13.71 -3.02
N GLY A 235 -6.92 14.07 -1.82
CA GLY A 235 -7.53 13.18 -0.82
C GLY A 235 -6.53 12.35 -0.02
N GLN A 236 -5.29 12.18 -0.49
CA GLN A 236 -4.28 11.36 0.17
C GLN A 236 -3.80 11.95 1.51
N ARG A 237 -3.38 11.09 2.44
CA ARG A 237 -2.86 11.51 3.74
C ARG A 237 -1.53 12.25 3.60
N TYR A 238 -1.40 13.37 4.29
CA TYR A 238 -0.12 13.95 4.67
C TYR A 238 -0.05 14.20 6.19
N LEU A 239 1.13 14.55 6.68
CA LEU A 239 1.46 14.83 8.06
C LEU A 239 2.05 16.24 8.17
N PHE A 240 1.80 16.92 9.29
CA PHE A 240 2.31 18.26 9.57
C PHE A 240 2.69 18.38 11.06
N ASP A 241 3.34 19.50 11.41
CA ASP A 241 3.81 19.80 12.77
C ASP A 241 4.63 18.64 13.39
N SER A 242 5.82 18.40 12.82
CA SER A 242 6.74 17.33 13.25
C SER A 242 6.09 15.93 13.24
N ASP A 243 5.33 15.62 12.20
CA ASP A 243 4.54 14.39 12.02
C ASP A 243 3.47 14.12 13.13
N ARG A 244 3.15 15.10 13.98
CA ARG A 244 2.19 14.94 15.10
C ARG A 244 0.74 14.93 14.65
N TYR A 245 0.42 15.75 13.64
CA TYR A 245 -0.94 15.91 13.12
C TYR A 245 -1.02 15.49 11.66
N THR A 246 -2.24 15.35 11.15
CA THR A 246 -2.50 14.81 9.82
C THR A 246 -3.76 15.39 9.21
N CYS A 247 -3.66 15.81 7.96
CA CYS A 247 -4.78 16.22 7.12
C CYS A 247 -4.74 15.43 5.79
N SER A 248 -5.70 15.70 4.92
CA SER A 248 -5.78 15.15 3.56
C SER A 248 -5.34 16.22 2.56
N ILE A 249 -4.69 15.82 1.46
CA ILE A 249 -4.28 16.74 0.39
C ILE A 249 -5.54 17.32 -0.28
N GLY A 250 -5.62 18.65 -0.40
CA GLY A 250 -6.71 19.33 -1.10
C GLY A 250 -6.61 19.14 -2.62
N PHE A 251 -6.00 20.08 -3.32
CA PHE A 251 -5.75 19.93 -4.77
C PHE A 251 -4.34 20.36 -5.15
N PHE A 252 -3.67 19.57 -5.98
CA PHE A 252 -2.44 20.01 -6.63
C PHE A 252 -2.74 21.11 -7.66
N SER A 253 -1.86 22.09 -7.67
CA SER A 253 -1.91 23.30 -8.46
C SER A 253 -0.49 23.71 -8.85
N LYS A 254 -0.37 24.77 -9.65
CA LYS A 254 0.88 25.42 -10.01
C LYS A 254 0.73 26.93 -9.86
N SER A 255 1.84 27.63 -9.64
CA SER A 255 1.84 29.09 -9.70
C SER A 255 1.39 29.58 -11.07
N ASN A 256 0.65 30.69 -11.12
CA ASN A 256 0.34 31.36 -12.38
C ASN A 256 1.56 32.09 -12.96
N ASN A 257 2.60 32.30 -12.14
CA ASN A 257 3.85 32.97 -12.55
C ASN A 257 4.94 31.97 -12.98
N ASP A 258 4.94 30.75 -12.43
CA ASP A 258 5.86 29.66 -12.80
C ASP A 258 5.10 28.32 -12.86
N ALA A 259 5.15 27.64 -14.01
CA ALA A 259 4.45 26.38 -14.22
C ALA A 259 5.18 25.14 -13.66
N SER A 260 6.43 25.29 -13.22
CA SER A 260 7.24 24.28 -12.53
C SER A 260 7.15 24.38 -11.00
N ASP A 261 6.74 25.55 -10.50
CA ASP A 261 6.38 25.79 -9.11
C ASP A 261 5.02 25.14 -8.80
N ILE A 262 5.06 23.97 -8.15
CA ILE A 262 3.89 23.15 -7.83
C ILE A 262 3.45 23.41 -6.39
N LYS A 263 2.15 23.70 -6.21
CA LYS A 263 1.55 23.96 -4.89
C LYS A 263 0.44 22.96 -4.58
N ILE A 264 0.10 22.80 -3.31
CA ILE A 264 -1.19 22.23 -2.87
C ILE A 264 -2.03 23.37 -2.31
N VAL A 265 -3.23 23.59 -2.87
CA VAL A 265 -4.27 24.40 -2.22
C VAL A 265 -4.97 23.52 -1.19
N GLN A 266 -5.05 24.03 0.04
CA GLN A 266 -5.33 23.27 1.24
C GLN A 266 -6.40 23.94 2.12
N ALA A 267 -6.86 23.28 3.19
CA ALA A 267 -7.55 23.95 4.30
C ALA A 267 -6.54 24.70 5.19
N GLY A 268 -6.90 25.90 5.64
CA GLY A 268 -6.01 26.83 6.34
C GLY A 268 -5.66 26.38 7.75
N HIS A 269 -6.59 25.79 8.50
CA HIS A 269 -6.30 25.29 9.85
C HIS A 269 -5.17 24.25 9.86
N CYS A 270 -5.05 23.43 8.80
CA CYS A 270 -3.95 22.48 8.61
C CYS A 270 -2.58 23.09 8.28
N THR A 271 -2.50 24.39 7.97
CA THR A 271 -1.26 25.12 7.62
C THR A 271 -0.87 26.19 8.65
N THR A 272 -1.68 26.38 9.71
CA THR A 272 -1.46 27.43 10.74
C THR A 272 -0.16 27.28 11.54
N THR A 273 0.42 26.08 11.60
CA THR A 273 1.69 25.83 12.31
C THR A 273 2.91 26.28 11.51
N GLY A 274 2.80 26.34 10.18
CA GLY A 274 3.94 26.53 9.30
C GLY A 274 4.93 25.36 9.30
N GLY A 275 5.98 25.48 8.49
CA GLY A 275 7.12 24.56 8.48
C GLY A 275 7.00 23.41 7.48
N PRO A 276 7.78 22.32 7.65
CA PRO A 276 7.81 21.21 6.70
C PRO A 276 6.65 20.24 6.91
N VAL A 277 6.09 19.74 5.80
CA VAL A 277 5.05 18.72 5.77
C VAL A 277 5.56 17.42 5.14
N SER A 278 5.04 16.27 5.57
CA SER A 278 5.52 14.96 5.09
C SER A 278 4.39 14.11 4.50
N LYS A 279 4.71 13.33 3.47
CA LYS A 279 3.88 12.21 3.02
C LYS A 279 4.70 10.94 3.23
N ASP A 280 4.14 10.01 4.00
CA ASP A 280 4.77 8.74 4.34
C ASP A 280 6.20 8.89 4.92
N LYS A 281 6.40 9.97 5.71
CA LYS A 281 7.67 10.40 6.33
C LYS A 281 8.77 10.87 5.36
N VAL A 282 8.44 11.06 4.08
CA VAL A 282 9.27 11.79 3.11
C VAL A 282 8.77 13.23 3.03
N ASN A 283 9.68 14.20 2.95
CA ASN A 283 9.32 15.62 2.83
C ASN A 283 8.44 15.85 1.58
N LEU A 284 7.17 16.22 1.80
CA LEU A 284 6.20 16.54 0.75
C LEU A 284 6.36 17.99 0.27
N GLY A 285 6.83 18.88 1.14
CA GLY A 285 6.76 20.31 0.92
C GLY A 285 6.88 21.13 2.20
N ASN A 286 6.54 22.41 2.09
CA ASN A 286 6.53 23.37 3.18
C ASN A 286 5.22 24.18 3.16
N ASP A 287 4.62 24.42 4.33
CA ASP A 287 3.53 25.38 4.47
C ASP A 287 4.05 26.77 4.07
N GLU A 288 3.35 27.44 3.15
CA GLU A 288 3.75 28.72 2.54
C GLU A 288 2.90 29.90 3.03
N ASP A 289 1.58 29.72 3.08
CA ASP A 289 0.63 30.71 3.62
C ASP A 289 -0.63 30.02 4.16
N SER A 290 -1.36 30.69 5.06
CA SER A 290 -2.45 30.12 5.85
C SER A 290 -3.51 31.16 6.23
N SER A 291 -4.70 31.05 5.64
CA SER A 291 -5.86 31.90 5.94
C SER A 291 -6.92 31.14 6.75
N PHE A 292 -6.78 31.18 8.08
CA PHE A 292 -7.74 30.65 9.05
C PHE A 292 -7.87 31.59 10.25
N GLY A 293 -9.08 32.08 10.52
CA GLY A 293 -9.33 32.97 11.66
C GLY A 293 -10.62 33.79 11.54
N SER A 294 -11.06 34.39 12.65
CA SER A 294 -12.26 35.25 12.68
C SER A 294 -12.16 36.49 11.79
N GLY A 295 -10.94 37.05 11.65
CA GLY A 295 -10.65 38.20 10.81
C GLY A 295 -10.74 37.93 9.30
N SER A 296 -10.39 36.72 8.84
CA SER A 296 -10.58 36.32 7.43
C SER A 296 -11.96 35.72 7.18
N SER A 297 -12.53 35.02 8.17
CA SER A 297 -13.75 34.20 8.05
C SER A 297 -13.66 33.11 6.96
N THR A 298 -12.43 32.67 6.61
CA THR A 298 -12.12 31.64 5.60
C THR A 298 -11.26 30.53 6.18
N ASP A 299 -11.14 29.40 5.48
CA ASP A 299 -10.30 28.27 5.86
C ASP A 299 -9.57 27.67 4.65
N TYR A 300 -8.59 28.41 4.11
CA TYR A 300 -7.70 27.92 3.05
C TYR A 300 -6.22 28.17 3.37
N GLY A 301 -5.35 27.33 2.84
CA GLY A 301 -3.89 27.41 2.98
C GLY A 301 -3.18 27.04 1.68
N LEU A 302 -1.88 27.29 1.64
CA LEU A 302 -0.99 26.97 0.53
C LEU A 302 0.24 26.21 1.04
N ILE A 303 0.61 25.15 0.33
CA ILE A 303 1.81 24.35 0.58
C ILE A 303 2.66 24.35 -0.69
N ASP A 304 3.92 24.76 -0.56
CA ASP A 304 4.96 24.61 -1.59
C ASP A 304 5.39 23.14 -1.68
N VAL A 305 5.38 22.52 -2.87
CA VAL A 305 5.62 21.08 -3.02
C VAL A 305 7.08 20.78 -3.35
N ASN A 306 7.68 19.86 -2.59
CA ASN A 306 9.01 19.33 -2.86
C ASN A 306 8.97 18.40 -4.09
N THR A 307 9.08 19.00 -5.28
CA THR A 307 9.01 18.32 -6.59
C THR A 307 10.15 17.33 -6.85
N ALA A 308 11.25 17.40 -6.08
CA ALA A 308 12.31 16.40 -6.13
C ALA A 308 11.91 15.06 -5.46
N ASN A 309 10.98 15.11 -4.49
CA ASN A 309 10.45 13.92 -3.81
C ASN A 309 9.11 13.44 -4.39
N PHE A 310 8.22 14.37 -4.80
CA PHE A 310 6.86 14.05 -5.19
C PHE A 310 6.43 14.69 -6.51
N THR A 311 5.80 13.90 -7.38
CA THR A 311 5.11 14.39 -8.58
C THR A 311 3.62 14.54 -8.29
N GLY A 312 3.20 15.76 -7.95
CA GLY A 312 1.79 16.10 -7.82
C GLY A 312 0.99 15.81 -9.09
N LYS A 313 -0.26 15.35 -8.93
CA LYS A 313 -1.14 14.96 -10.04
C LYS A 313 -2.43 15.76 -10.05
N GLY A 314 -2.89 16.13 -11.23
CA GLY A 314 -4.21 16.72 -11.48
C GLY A 314 -5.35 15.71 -11.39
N ALA A 315 -5.35 14.92 -10.31
CA ALA A 315 -6.30 13.85 -10.04
C ALA A 315 -6.41 13.57 -8.52
N VAL A 316 -7.53 12.99 -8.12
CA VAL A 316 -7.91 12.72 -6.71
C VAL A 316 -8.03 11.22 -6.50
N ASP A 317 -7.49 10.71 -5.40
CA ASP A 317 -7.55 9.30 -5.00
C ASP A 317 -8.99 8.92 -4.61
N LYS A 318 -9.55 7.88 -5.24
CA LYS A 318 -10.88 7.33 -4.89
C LYS A 318 -10.81 6.25 -3.81
N TYR A 319 -9.61 5.92 -3.31
CA TYR A 319 -9.35 4.91 -2.29
C TYR A 319 -9.82 3.48 -2.64
N ASP A 320 -10.10 3.22 -3.91
CA ASP A 320 -10.52 1.93 -4.48
C ASP A 320 -9.53 1.42 -5.56
N GLY A 321 -8.31 1.96 -5.56
CA GLY A 321 -7.29 1.69 -6.58
C GLY A 321 -7.39 2.56 -7.84
N THR A 322 -8.42 3.41 -7.95
CA THR A 322 -8.58 4.34 -9.08
C THR A 322 -8.44 5.81 -8.67
N TYR A 323 -8.21 6.67 -9.67
CA TYR A 323 -8.07 8.11 -9.49
C TYR A 323 -9.08 8.86 -10.36
N LEU A 324 -9.67 9.95 -9.85
CA LEU A 324 -10.55 10.83 -10.61
C LEU A 324 -9.76 12.05 -11.13
N SER A 325 -9.60 12.14 -12.44
CA SER A 325 -8.99 13.31 -13.09
C SER A 325 -9.76 14.60 -12.80
N VAL A 326 -9.05 15.64 -12.36
CA VAL A 326 -9.59 16.99 -12.18
C VAL A 326 -9.62 17.70 -13.54
N LYS A 327 -10.79 18.16 -13.98
CA LYS A 327 -10.97 18.87 -15.25
C LYS A 327 -10.99 20.40 -15.11
N GLY A 328 -10.93 20.91 -13.88
CA GLY A 328 -10.95 22.33 -13.53
C GLY A 328 -11.66 22.55 -12.19
N SER A 329 -12.05 23.79 -11.90
CA SER A 329 -12.87 24.17 -10.75
C SER A 329 -14.29 24.56 -11.17
N THR A 330 -15.27 24.39 -10.27
CA THR A 330 -16.64 24.87 -10.44
C THR A 330 -17.21 25.45 -9.14
N ASN A 331 -18.22 26.31 -9.26
CA ASN A 331 -19.19 26.50 -8.19
C ASN A 331 -20.21 25.35 -8.20
N VAL A 332 -20.91 25.14 -7.09
CA VAL A 332 -22.00 24.17 -6.95
C VAL A 332 -23.29 24.87 -6.54
N ALA A 333 -24.43 24.28 -6.86
CA ALA A 333 -25.76 24.71 -6.45
C ALA A 333 -26.28 23.88 -5.26
N VAL A 334 -27.31 24.39 -4.57
CA VAL A 334 -28.03 23.61 -3.55
C VAL A 334 -28.81 22.49 -4.23
N GLY A 335 -28.64 21.26 -3.75
CA GLY A 335 -29.16 20.05 -4.36
C GLY A 335 -28.14 19.25 -5.19
N ASP A 336 -26.99 19.84 -5.54
CA ASP A 336 -25.94 19.13 -6.29
C ASP A 336 -25.38 17.94 -5.50
N THR A 337 -24.99 16.89 -6.23
CA THR A 337 -24.16 15.80 -5.66
C THR A 337 -22.69 16.23 -5.64
N ILE A 338 -22.03 16.02 -4.51
CA ILE A 338 -20.64 16.38 -4.27
C ILE A 338 -19.91 15.24 -3.57
N CYS A 339 -18.75 14.85 -4.10
CA CYS A 339 -17.96 13.73 -3.60
C CYS A 339 -16.65 14.21 -2.96
N LYS A 340 -16.45 13.84 -1.70
CA LYS A 340 -15.25 14.07 -0.90
C LYS A 340 -14.28 12.90 -1.05
N SER A 341 -12.98 13.18 -1.14
CA SER A 341 -11.91 12.24 -0.77
C SER A 341 -11.16 12.74 0.46
N GLY A 342 -10.87 11.85 1.39
CA GLY A 342 -10.03 12.13 2.56
C GLY A 342 -9.55 10.86 3.23
N GLN A 343 -8.43 10.95 3.95
CA GLN A 343 -7.72 9.79 4.48
C GLN A 343 -8.48 8.98 5.54
N LYS A 344 -9.52 9.55 6.19
CA LYS A 344 -10.32 8.84 7.20
C LYS A 344 -11.53 8.17 6.56
N THR A 345 -12.50 8.96 6.09
CA THR A 345 -13.78 8.44 5.56
C THR A 345 -13.72 7.97 4.10
N LYS A 346 -12.57 8.18 3.43
CA LYS A 346 -12.29 7.75 2.04
C LYS A 346 -13.15 8.53 1.03
N TRP A 347 -13.46 7.90 -0.09
CA TRP A 347 -14.37 8.45 -1.10
C TRP A 347 -15.82 8.33 -0.64
N LYS A 348 -16.50 9.47 -0.46
CA LYS A 348 -17.92 9.55 -0.03
C LYS A 348 -18.63 10.66 -0.79
N CYS A 349 -19.82 10.37 -1.30
CA CYS A 349 -20.66 11.34 -1.98
C CYS A 349 -21.85 11.76 -1.09
N SER A 350 -22.22 13.04 -1.18
CA SER A 350 -23.25 13.71 -0.39
C SER A 350 -23.98 14.74 -1.24
N LYS A 351 -24.98 15.43 -0.68
CA LYS A 351 -25.75 16.49 -1.32
C LYS A 351 -25.40 17.84 -0.71
N VAL A 352 -25.25 18.87 -1.54
CA VAL A 352 -25.09 20.26 -1.11
C VAL A 352 -26.41 20.77 -0.49
N LEU A 353 -26.34 21.26 0.75
CA LEU A 353 -27.45 21.86 1.49
C LEU A 353 -27.46 23.39 1.43
N SER A 354 -26.28 24.00 1.43
CA SER A 354 -26.10 25.46 1.35
C SER A 354 -24.80 25.80 0.64
N THR A 355 -24.74 26.98 0.03
CA THR A 355 -23.56 27.53 -0.66
C THR A 355 -23.11 28.87 -0.07
N ASN A 356 -23.73 29.33 1.03
CA ASN A 356 -23.41 30.57 1.74
C ASN A 356 -23.41 30.36 3.28
N ALA A 357 -23.18 29.13 3.73
CA ALA A 357 -23.23 28.77 5.13
C ALA A 357 -22.16 29.52 5.96
N SER A 358 -22.46 29.69 7.25
CA SER A 358 -21.52 30.16 8.26
C SER A 358 -21.44 29.12 9.38
N VAL A 359 -20.26 28.89 9.92
CA VAL A 359 -20.01 27.88 10.96
C VAL A 359 -19.04 28.42 11.99
N SER A 360 -19.31 28.15 13.27
CA SER A 360 -18.49 28.58 14.39
C SER A 360 -17.87 27.35 15.08
N TYR A 361 -16.56 27.17 14.92
CA TYR A 361 -15.82 26.11 15.60
C TYR A 361 -15.34 26.63 16.96
N GLN A 362 -15.80 26.00 18.05
CA GLN A 362 -15.64 26.51 19.40
C GLN A 362 -14.26 26.20 20.00
N ASP A 363 -13.70 25.02 19.70
CA ASP A 363 -12.38 24.59 20.20
C ASP A 363 -11.26 25.51 19.65
N GLU A 364 -11.47 26.08 18.45
CA GLU A 364 -10.55 26.98 17.73
C GLU A 364 -10.90 28.48 17.92
N GLY A 365 -12.09 28.81 18.41
CA GLY A 365 -12.56 30.20 18.57
C GLY A 365 -12.83 30.96 17.25
N VAL A 366 -13.06 30.24 16.15
CA VAL A 366 -13.18 30.80 14.79
C VAL A 366 -14.62 30.73 14.28
N THR A 367 -15.04 31.74 13.50
CA THR A 367 -16.28 31.70 12.72
C THR A 367 -16.00 31.94 11.25
N LEU A 368 -16.35 30.95 10.42
CA LEU A 368 -16.21 30.95 8.96
C LEU A 368 -17.51 31.35 8.28
N LYS A 369 -17.43 31.88 7.06
CA LYS A 369 -18.56 32.40 6.28
C LYS A 369 -18.44 32.03 4.80
N ASN A 370 -19.55 32.11 4.07
CA ASN A 370 -19.63 31.80 2.64
C ASN A 370 -19.24 30.36 2.27
N MET A 371 -19.31 29.43 3.23
CA MET A 371 -18.94 28.02 3.08
C MET A 371 -20.00 27.27 2.25
N ILE A 372 -19.60 26.14 1.67
CA ILE A 372 -20.56 25.12 1.20
C ILE A 372 -20.87 24.21 2.39
N GLN A 373 -22.13 23.90 2.64
CA GLN A 373 -22.57 22.88 3.61
C GLN A 373 -23.12 21.68 2.85
N THR A 374 -22.77 20.46 3.26
CA THR A 374 -23.25 19.20 2.67
C THR A 374 -23.71 18.23 3.74
N ASN A 375 -24.56 17.26 3.39
CA ASN A 375 -24.98 16.19 4.32
C ASN A 375 -24.03 14.97 4.33
N GLY A 376 -22.72 15.20 4.18
CA GLY A 376 -21.70 14.15 4.19
C GLY A 376 -20.96 14.06 5.52
N CYS A 377 -20.47 12.87 5.88
CA CYS A 377 -19.57 12.69 7.02
C CYS A 377 -18.16 13.22 6.76
N THR A 378 -17.58 13.85 7.79
CA THR A 378 -16.15 14.17 7.90
C THR A 378 -15.68 13.96 9.34
N ILE A 379 -14.43 13.52 9.55
CA ILE A 379 -13.81 13.41 10.89
C ILE A 379 -12.33 13.85 10.85
N PRO A 380 -11.74 14.30 11.99
CA PRO A 380 -10.37 14.79 12.08
C PRO A 380 -9.34 13.98 11.29
N GLY A 381 -8.76 14.64 10.29
CA GLY A 381 -7.86 14.05 9.29
C GLY A 381 -8.42 14.02 7.87
N ASP A 382 -9.74 14.06 7.68
CA ASP A 382 -10.38 14.35 6.39
C ASP A 382 -10.27 15.83 6.00
N SER A 383 -10.04 16.71 6.99
CA SER A 383 -9.62 18.10 6.84
C SER A 383 -8.67 18.32 5.67
N GLY A 384 -8.88 19.36 4.89
CA GLY A 384 -8.16 19.63 3.65
C GLY A 384 -8.68 18.88 2.42
N GLY A 385 -9.21 17.66 2.60
CA GLY A 385 -9.51 16.71 1.53
C GLY A 385 -10.39 17.25 0.40
N SER A 386 -10.08 16.84 -0.82
CA SER A 386 -10.70 17.26 -2.09
C SER A 386 -12.21 17.00 -2.12
N ASN A 387 -13.01 17.99 -2.52
CA ASN A 387 -14.44 17.82 -2.82
C ASN A 387 -14.75 18.23 -4.26
N LEU A 388 -15.44 17.38 -5.02
CA LEU A 388 -15.69 17.54 -6.45
C LEU A 388 -17.18 17.37 -6.80
N SER A 389 -17.66 18.19 -7.73
CA SER A 389 -18.90 17.95 -8.48
C SER A 389 -18.54 17.36 -9.84
N GLY A 390 -18.86 16.08 -10.03
CA GLY A 390 -18.27 15.28 -11.11
C GLY A 390 -16.73 15.33 -11.06
N ASN A 391 -16.10 15.73 -12.16
CA ASN A 391 -14.64 15.89 -12.29
C ASN A 391 -14.14 17.32 -11.95
N TYR A 392 -14.98 18.22 -11.45
CA TYR A 392 -14.63 19.61 -11.19
C TYR A 392 -14.47 19.87 -9.68
N ALA A 393 -13.34 20.45 -9.29
CA ALA A 393 -13.04 20.83 -7.92
C ALA A 393 -14.04 21.90 -7.42
N ALA A 394 -14.69 21.65 -6.30
CA ALA A 394 -15.64 22.58 -5.67
C ALA A 394 -15.06 23.20 -4.39
N GLY A 395 -14.35 22.42 -3.57
CA GLY A 395 -13.78 22.91 -2.32
C GLY A 395 -12.89 21.93 -1.57
N MET A 396 -12.27 22.43 -0.50
CA MET A 396 -11.49 21.67 0.47
C MET A 396 -12.32 21.46 1.73
N THR A 397 -12.15 20.30 2.38
CA THR A 397 -12.87 19.96 3.61
C THR A 397 -12.39 20.85 4.76
N SER A 398 -13.29 21.61 5.39
CA SER A 398 -12.96 22.41 6.58
C SER A 398 -13.18 21.58 7.83
N GLY A 399 -14.43 21.30 8.17
CA GLY A 399 -14.83 20.54 9.35
C GLY A 399 -16.30 20.17 9.29
N GLY A 400 -16.87 19.69 10.39
CA GLY A 400 -18.24 19.20 10.42
C GLY A 400 -18.69 18.80 11.82
N ASN A 401 -19.94 18.35 11.95
CA ASN A 401 -20.38 17.70 13.18
C ASN A 401 -19.84 16.25 13.24
N LEU A 402 -19.61 15.78 14.46
CA LEU A 402 -19.12 14.43 14.75
C LEU A 402 -19.39 14.11 16.21
N HIS A 403 -19.49 12.82 16.52
CA HIS A 403 -19.50 12.33 17.89
C HIS A 403 -18.16 11.68 18.24
N LYS A 404 -17.90 11.48 19.54
CA LYS A 404 -16.66 10.90 20.06
C LYS A 404 -17.03 9.72 20.95
N THR A 405 -16.29 8.61 20.85
CA THR A 405 -16.51 7.45 21.75
C THR A 405 -16.13 7.80 23.19
N SER A 406 -16.44 6.94 24.16
CA SER A 406 -15.93 7.09 25.53
C SER A 406 -14.40 6.97 25.64
N GLN A 407 -13.71 6.57 24.56
CA GLN A 407 -12.25 6.62 24.39
C GLN A 407 -11.79 7.83 23.55
N GLY A 408 -12.67 8.78 23.25
CA GLY A 408 -12.38 10.01 22.52
C GLY A 408 -12.21 9.86 21.00
N SER A 409 -12.42 8.67 20.43
CA SER A 409 -12.24 8.43 18.99
C SER A 409 -13.42 9.02 18.19
N PRO A 410 -13.22 9.86 17.17
CA PRO A 410 -14.29 10.53 16.45
C PRO A 410 -14.97 9.63 15.41
N TYR A 411 -16.28 9.82 15.20
CA TYR A 411 -17.08 9.14 14.19
C TYR A 411 -18.23 10.03 13.67
N CYS A 412 -18.83 9.65 12.55
CA CYS A 412 -19.93 10.38 11.89
C CYS A 412 -21.15 10.50 12.81
N ALA A 413 -21.79 11.68 12.89
CA ALA A 413 -23.01 11.88 13.67
C ALA A 413 -24.15 10.93 13.20
N SER A 414 -24.17 10.58 11.91
CA SER A 414 -25.10 9.61 11.34
C SER A 414 -25.03 8.18 11.89
N GLN A 415 -24.01 7.83 12.67
CA GLN A 415 -23.94 6.51 13.32
C GLN A 415 -24.83 6.44 14.58
N ASP A 416 -25.14 7.59 15.19
CA ASP A 416 -26.11 7.70 16.30
C ASP A 416 -27.52 8.12 15.82
N GLY A 417 -27.70 8.34 14.52
CA GLY A 417 -28.96 8.70 13.88
C GLY A 417 -29.17 10.19 13.59
N ASP A 418 -28.21 11.04 13.96
CA ASP A 418 -28.22 12.47 13.61
C ASP A 418 -27.88 12.70 12.13
N THR A 419 -28.10 13.92 11.63
CA THR A 419 -27.70 14.29 10.26
C THR A 419 -26.23 14.71 10.25
N ASP A 420 -25.40 14.07 9.42
CA ASP A 420 -24.03 14.55 9.17
C ASP A 420 -24.06 15.92 8.50
N GLU A 421 -23.20 16.83 8.94
CA GLU A 421 -22.95 18.13 8.35
C GLU A 421 -21.45 18.31 8.07
N THR A 422 -21.07 18.50 6.80
CA THR A 422 -19.70 18.88 6.42
C THR A 422 -19.69 20.28 5.81
N TYR A 423 -18.74 21.10 6.24
CA TYR A 423 -18.49 22.45 5.75
C TYR A 423 -17.22 22.47 4.90
N LEU A 424 -17.29 23.11 3.73
CA LEU A 424 -16.22 23.17 2.74
C LEU A 424 -15.85 24.60 2.41
N GLN A 425 -14.54 24.87 2.39
CA GLN A 425 -14.00 26.10 1.81
C GLN A 425 -14.01 25.98 0.29
N LYS A 426 -14.64 26.93 -0.40
CA LYS A 426 -14.66 26.97 -1.87
C LYS A 426 -13.24 27.08 -2.44
N VAL A 427 -12.94 26.30 -3.47
CA VAL A 427 -11.60 26.25 -4.08
C VAL A 427 -11.28 27.49 -4.90
N GLY A 428 -12.27 28.05 -5.62
CA GLY A 428 -12.09 29.22 -6.49
C GLY A 428 -11.46 30.45 -5.78
N PRO A 429 -12.01 30.91 -4.64
CA PRO A 429 -11.41 31.97 -3.85
C PRO A 429 -9.97 31.70 -3.40
N ALA A 430 -9.62 30.46 -3.06
CA ALA A 430 -8.27 30.10 -2.64
C ALA A 430 -7.27 30.12 -3.82
N LEU A 431 -7.67 29.57 -4.98
CA LEU A 431 -6.90 29.67 -6.24
C LEU A 431 -6.62 31.13 -6.61
N GLN A 432 -7.63 32.00 -6.46
CA GLN A 432 -7.52 33.43 -6.76
C GLN A 432 -6.65 34.18 -5.73
N ALA A 433 -6.81 33.91 -4.43
CA ALA A 433 -6.04 34.57 -3.37
C ALA A 433 -4.54 34.29 -3.48
N TYR A 434 -4.17 33.06 -3.84
CA TYR A 434 -2.76 32.63 -3.97
C TYR A 434 -2.18 32.79 -5.38
N GLY A 435 -2.98 33.18 -6.37
CA GLY A 435 -2.50 33.31 -7.76
C GLY A 435 -2.02 31.97 -8.35
N VAL A 436 -2.74 30.88 -8.09
CA VAL A 436 -2.42 29.52 -8.55
C VAL A 436 -3.53 28.94 -9.42
N SER A 437 -3.17 27.99 -10.30
CA SER A 437 -4.11 27.25 -11.16
C SER A 437 -4.03 25.76 -10.87
N LEU A 438 -5.17 25.05 -10.85
CA LEU A 438 -5.23 23.60 -10.65
C LEU A 438 -4.37 22.86 -11.68
N LEU A 439 -3.72 21.77 -11.24
CA LEU A 439 -3.27 20.73 -12.16
C LEU A 439 -4.50 19.95 -12.65
N THR A 440 -4.55 19.67 -13.94
CA THR A 440 -5.66 18.95 -14.58
C THR A 440 -5.14 17.75 -15.39
N SER A 441 -6.02 16.76 -15.63
CA SER A 441 -5.80 15.62 -16.52
C SER A 441 -7.11 15.23 -17.21
#